data_AF-A0A7C6DLU5-F1
#
_entry.id   AF-A0A7C6DLU5-F1
#
_cell.length_a   1.000
_cell.length_b   1.000
_cell.length_c   1.000
_cell.angle_alpha   90.00
_cell.angle_beta   90.00
_cell.angle_gamma   90.00
#
_symmetry.space_group_name_H-M   'P 1'
#
loop_
_entity.id
_entity.type
_entity.pdbx_description
1 polymer ?
#
loop_
_entity_poly.entity_id
_entity_poly.type
_entity_poly.pdbx_seq_one_letter_code
_entity_poly.pdbx_strand_id
1 'polypeptide(L)'
;MSDAPTQIDQATVPASAPPINNRRQLVLLAEDNEANIFALSQYLEMYGMPVIVARTGPDALTLAQTENPGLVLMDINLPRLDGLEVIRRLRATEGMPVAIRNYMISLPYNDIEMLERAVVEHSDELAAVVMEPINYDAGAILPDPAFLRFVRDETRRRGIVLIFDEILSGYRTGLDCAQGYLGVTPDLSTLGKAVAGGVPLSVFGGSAGLMREIAPLGRAVHTGTYNAHLIQMLAALAFLDAAEAPAFYPQLLANSDRLCTGLRRAFDCAGLPVRVQWTGARFAMYFGLDPASEVTNWRQASALSWPMMIAFCREMYARGVYVNPAWHHGLSAAFTPAIVDQVVERAADAAAAVARAGVA
;
A
#
# COMPACT_ATOMS: atom_id res chain seq x y z
N MET A 1 30.95 29.88 54.32
CA MET A 1 32.24 30.58 54.25
C MET A 1 33.32 29.55 53.94
N SER A 2 34.15 29.89 52.94
CA SER A 2 35.41 29.27 52.45
C SER A 2 35.37 27.95 51.68
N ASP A 3 35.18 28.08 50.35
CA ASP A 3 36.11 27.74 49.26
C ASP A 3 37.17 26.63 49.44
N ALA A 4 37.17 25.65 48.52
CA ALA A 4 38.16 25.56 47.42
C ALA A 4 37.80 24.43 46.40
N PRO A 5 38.15 24.57 45.11
CA PRO A 5 37.70 23.70 44.02
C PRO A 5 38.64 22.49 43.80
N THR A 6 38.08 21.30 43.57
CA THR A 6 38.87 20.11 43.23
C THR A 6 39.18 20.08 41.72
N GLN A 7 40.46 19.96 41.41
CA GLN A 7 41.04 19.88 40.06
C GLN A 7 40.42 18.78 39.20
N ILE A 8 40.28 19.06 37.91
CA ILE A 8 39.93 18.07 36.88
C ILE A 8 41.16 17.20 36.64
N ASP A 9 41.03 15.91 36.96
CA ASP A 9 42.04 14.89 36.67
C ASP A 9 42.14 14.65 35.16
N GLN A 10 43.36 14.60 34.64
CA GLN A 10 43.64 14.34 33.23
C GLN A 10 43.37 12.86 32.95
N ALA A 11 42.14 12.55 32.54
CA ALA A 11 41.77 11.20 32.11
C ALA A 11 42.61 10.77 30.90
N THR A 12 43.42 9.75 31.15
CA THR A 12 44.20 8.95 30.22
C THR A 12 43.37 8.48 29.01
N VAL A 13 43.94 8.62 27.81
CA VAL A 13 43.37 8.07 26.56
C VAL A 13 43.35 6.54 26.64
N PRO A 14 42.19 5.86 26.57
CA PRO A 14 42.18 4.41 26.52
C PRO A 14 42.67 3.91 25.15
N ALA A 15 43.64 3.00 25.19
CA ALA A 15 44.17 2.31 24.02
C ALA A 15 43.13 1.34 23.42
N SER A 16 43.09 1.32 22.09
CA SER A 16 42.45 0.35 21.18
C SER A 16 40.96 0.06 21.37
N ALA A 17 40.15 0.49 20.39
CA ALA A 17 38.76 0.09 20.23
C ALA A 17 38.61 -1.44 20.02
N PRO A 18 37.50 -2.04 20.49
CA PRO A 18 37.25 -3.48 20.37
C PRO A 18 37.13 -3.93 18.90
N PRO A 19 37.43 -5.20 18.58
CA PRO A 19 37.38 -5.70 17.21
C PRO A 19 35.95 -5.67 16.66
N ILE A 20 35.77 -4.92 15.57
CA ILE A 20 34.48 -4.67 14.92
C ILE A 20 34.23 -5.78 13.87
N ASN A 21 33.00 -6.29 13.84
CA ASN A 21 32.55 -7.34 12.92
C ASN A 21 32.79 -7.00 11.43
N ASN A 22 33.59 -7.79 10.69
CA ASN A 22 34.06 -7.51 9.32
C ASN A 22 32.95 -7.15 8.31
N ARG A 23 31.72 -7.68 8.46
CA ARG A 23 30.61 -7.36 7.53
C ARG A 23 30.03 -5.95 7.72
N ARG A 24 30.25 -5.30 8.87
CA ARG A 24 29.88 -3.90 9.10
C ARG A 24 30.94 -2.90 8.63
N GLN A 25 32.06 -3.37 8.08
CA GLN A 25 33.17 -2.52 7.62
C GLN A 25 33.11 -2.21 6.12
N LEU A 26 32.30 -2.95 5.34
CA LEU A 26 32.16 -2.72 3.89
C LEU A 26 31.43 -1.40 3.62
N VAL A 27 32.08 -0.52 2.84
CA VAL A 27 31.51 0.75 2.38
C VAL A 27 31.18 0.63 0.90
N LEU A 28 29.95 0.97 0.53
CA LEU A 28 29.61 1.25 -0.86
C LEU A 28 29.83 2.74 -1.13
N LEU A 29 30.74 3.04 -2.04
CA LEU A 29 30.96 4.38 -2.57
C LEU A 29 30.26 4.50 -3.93
N ALA A 30 29.16 5.24 -3.99
CA ALA A 30 28.42 5.52 -5.21
C ALA A 30 28.79 6.93 -5.71
N GLU A 31 29.67 6.98 -6.71
CA GLU A 31 30.33 8.19 -7.23
C GLU A 31 30.76 7.92 -8.68
N ASP A 32 30.59 8.90 -9.58
CA ASP A 32 30.92 8.77 -11.01
C ASP A 32 32.19 9.54 -11.41
N ASN A 33 32.70 10.42 -10.53
CA ASN A 33 33.95 11.11 -10.72
C ASN A 33 35.16 10.30 -10.23
N GLU A 34 35.98 9.81 -11.16
CA GLU A 34 37.15 8.96 -10.87
C GLU A 34 38.16 9.58 -9.88
N ALA A 35 38.30 10.91 -9.84
CA ALA A 35 39.19 11.57 -8.88
C ALA A 35 38.66 11.45 -7.44
N ASN A 36 37.34 11.59 -7.26
CA ASN A 36 36.68 11.42 -5.97
C ASN A 36 36.70 9.95 -5.54
N ILE A 37 36.40 9.03 -6.45
CA ILE A 37 36.47 7.58 -6.21
C ILE A 37 37.86 7.22 -5.67
N PHE A 38 38.91 7.64 -6.36
CA PHE A 38 40.28 7.35 -5.95
C PHE A 38 40.61 7.92 -4.56
N ALA A 39 40.34 9.21 -4.33
CA ALA A 39 40.67 9.88 -3.08
C ALA A 39 39.91 9.29 -1.87
N LEU A 40 38.60 9.09 -2.01
CA LEU A 40 37.76 8.56 -0.93
C LEU A 40 38.05 7.08 -0.65
N SER A 41 38.25 6.26 -1.70
CA SER A 41 38.58 4.85 -1.52
C SER A 41 39.90 4.69 -0.78
N GLN A 42 40.95 5.41 -1.18
CA GLN A 42 42.25 5.39 -0.47
C GLN A 42 42.12 5.80 0.99
N TYR A 43 41.35 6.85 1.28
CA TYR A 43 41.14 7.32 2.65
C TYR A 43 40.43 6.27 3.50
N LEU A 44 39.35 5.68 3.02
CA LEU A 44 38.57 4.66 3.74
C LEU A 44 39.36 3.36 3.94
N GLU A 45 40.06 2.91 2.91
CA GLU A 45 40.91 1.71 2.97
C GLU A 45 42.06 1.87 3.97
N MET A 46 42.63 3.08 4.10
CA MET A 46 43.66 3.39 5.11
C MET A 46 43.15 3.18 6.55
N TYR A 47 41.84 3.34 6.79
CA TYR A 47 41.20 3.06 8.08
C TYR A 47 40.68 1.61 8.18
N GLY A 48 41.03 0.73 7.24
CA GLY A 48 40.64 -0.68 7.24
C GLY A 48 39.18 -0.92 6.84
N MET A 49 38.55 0.05 6.15
CA MET A 49 37.19 -0.11 5.63
C MET A 49 37.25 -0.53 4.16
N PRO A 50 36.95 -1.79 3.79
CA PRO A 50 36.93 -2.20 2.40
C PRO A 50 35.85 -1.43 1.62
N VAL A 51 36.18 -1.01 0.40
CA VAL A 51 35.29 -0.18 -0.44
C VAL A 51 34.89 -0.94 -1.70
N ILE A 52 33.60 -0.93 -2.02
CA ILE A 52 33.05 -1.31 -3.33
C ILE A 52 32.49 -0.06 -4.00
N VAL A 53 32.61 0.02 -5.32
CA VAL A 53 32.30 1.25 -6.06
C VAL A 53 31.14 1.04 -7.03
N ALA A 54 30.18 1.95 -7.00
CA ALA A 54 29.13 2.08 -8.00
C ALA A 54 29.29 3.40 -8.75
N ARG A 55 29.31 3.35 -10.08
CA ARG A 55 29.47 4.56 -10.92
C ARG A 55 28.15 5.14 -11.43
N THR A 56 27.04 4.47 -11.14
CA THR A 56 25.71 4.89 -11.58
C THR A 56 24.69 4.52 -10.51
N GLY A 57 23.55 5.20 -10.48
CA GLY A 57 22.52 4.91 -9.49
C GLY A 57 21.95 3.48 -9.55
N PRO A 58 21.71 2.87 -10.73
CA PRO A 58 21.30 1.47 -10.80
C PRO A 58 22.34 0.48 -10.26
N ASP A 59 23.63 0.73 -10.50
CA ASP A 59 24.70 -0.12 -9.96
C ASP A 59 24.79 0.06 -8.44
N ALA A 60 24.60 1.28 -7.93
CA ALA A 60 24.58 1.57 -6.50
C ALA A 60 23.42 0.86 -5.81
N LEU A 61 22.23 0.86 -6.41
CA LEU A 61 21.09 0.12 -5.91
C LEU A 61 21.35 -1.39 -5.87
N THR A 62 21.97 -1.93 -6.93
CA THR A 62 22.31 -3.35 -7.04
C THR A 62 23.33 -3.75 -5.98
N LEU A 63 24.46 -3.04 -5.90
CA LEU A 63 25.54 -3.33 -4.95
C LEU A 63 25.10 -3.13 -3.49
N ALA A 64 24.26 -2.12 -3.21
CA ALA A 64 23.69 -1.94 -1.88
C ALA A 64 22.82 -3.13 -1.45
N GLN A 65 22.18 -3.80 -2.40
CA GLN A 65 21.31 -4.95 -2.15
C GLN A 65 22.09 -6.27 -2.09
N THR A 66 23.08 -6.48 -2.96
CA THR A 66 23.82 -7.76 -3.05
C THR A 66 24.92 -7.85 -2.01
N GLU A 67 25.66 -6.76 -1.79
CA GLU A 67 26.85 -6.76 -0.93
C GLU A 67 26.54 -6.41 0.53
N ASN A 68 25.32 -5.90 0.79
CA ASN A 68 24.84 -5.52 2.11
C ASN A 68 25.85 -4.67 2.92
N PRO A 69 26.28 -3.51 2.38
CA PRO A 69 27.31 -2.68 2.99
C PRO A 69 26.85 -2.10 4.33
N GLY A 70 27.80 -1.90 5.24
CA GLY A 70 27.54 -1.26 6.55
C GLY A 70 27.37 0.26 6.46
N LEU A 71 27.89 0.88 5.40
CA LEU A 71 27.78 2.30 5.09
C LEU A 71 27.66 2.51 3.58
N VAL A 72 26.77 3.39 3.15
CA VAL A 72 26.69 3.85 1.76
C VAL A 72 27.03 5.34 1.72
N LEU A 73 28.09 5.69 1.00
CA LEU A 73 28.42 7.05 0.63
C LEU A 73 27.89 7.30 -0.78
N MET A 74 27.04 8.30 -0.93
CA MET A 74 26.23 8.50 -2.14
C MET A 74 26.43 9.91 -2.68
N ASP A 75 26.92 10.03 -3.90
CA ASP A 75 26.79 11.28 -4.66
C ASP A 75 25.33 11.48 -5.07
N ILE A 76 24.90 12.73 -5.05
CA ILE A 76 23.56 13.14 -5.47
C ILE A 76 23.43 13.02 -6.98
N ASN A 77 24.44 13.46 -7.75
CA ASN A 77 24.32 13.63 -9.20
C ASN A 77 24.76 12.37 -9.99
N LEU A 78 24.21 11.20 -9.64
CA LEU A 78 24.59 9.97 -10.33
C LEU A 78 23.96 9.80 -11.73
N PRO A 79 24.71 9.22 -12.69
CA PRO A 79 24.16 8.88 -14.00
C PRO A 79 23.04 7.84 -13.93
N ARG A 80 22.11 7.94 -14.89
CA ARG A 80 20.93 7.05 -15.12
C ARG A 80 19.86 7.06 -14.03
N LEU A 81 20.24 7.20 -12.76
CA LEU A 81 19.33 7.32 -11.62
C LEU A 81 20.00 8.20 -10.57
N ASP A 82 19.35 9.30 -10.22
CA ASP A 82 19.85 10.27 -9.23
C ASP A 82 20.01 9.62 -7.85
N GLY A 83 21.03 10.03 -7.11
CA GLY A 83 21.38 9.47 -5.80
C GLY A 83 20.31 9.66 -4.74
N LEU A 84 19.51 10.74 -4.81
CA LEU A 84 18.36 10.94 -3.90
C LEU A 84 17.26 9.90 -4.16
N GLU A 85 17.02 9.57 -5.43
CA GLU A 85 16.06 8.52 -5.81
C GLU A 85 16.58 7.14 -5.43
N VAL A 86 17.89 6.88 -5.55
CA VAL A 86 18.52 5.65 -5.03
C VAL A 86 18.32 5.54 -3.51
N ILE A 87 18.61 6.60 -2.76
CA ILE A 87 18.41 6.64 -1.29
C ILE A 87 16.93 6.41 -0.97
N ARG A 88 16.00 7.06 -1.67
CA ARG A 88 14.57 6.88 -1.46
C ARG A 88 14.16 5.42 -1.66
N ARG A 89 14.68 4.74 -2.68
CA ARG A 89 14.40 3.31 -2.94
C ARG A 89 15.02 2.37 -1.92
N LEU A 90 16.23 2.68 -1.46
CA LEU A 90 16.88 1.92 -0.38
C LEU A 90 16.12 2.08 0.95
N ARG A 91 15.65 3.30 1.24
CA ARG A 91 14.91 3.62 2.46
C ARG A 91 13.43 3.23 2.44
N ALA A 92 12.83 3.05 1.26
CA ALA A 92 11.44 2.60 1.15
C ALA A 92 11.19 1.24 1.83
N THR A 93 12.25 0.47 2.09
CA THR A 93 12.20 -0.79 2.85
C THR A 93 13.20 -0.80 4.02
N GLU A 94 13.56 0.36 4.57
CA GLU A 94 14.59 0.50 5.60
C GLU A 94 14.28 -0.41 6.81
N GLY A 95 15.24 -1.25 7.19
CA GLY A 95 15.10 -2.20 8.31
C GLY A 95 14.53 -3.57 7.95
N MET A 96 14.01 -3.78 6.73
CA MET A 96 13.56 -5.10 6.28
C MET A 96 14.74 -5.88 5.69
N PRO A 97 15.04 -7.09 6.19
CA PRO A 97 16.10 -7.92 5.60
C PRO A 97 15.86 -8.14 4.11
N VAL A 98 16.88 -7.88 3.28
CA VAL A 98 16.81 -8.05 1.82
C VAL A 98 16.36 -9.46 1.44
N ALA A 99 16.75 -10.47 2.24
CA ALA A 99 16.33 -11.86 2.06
C ALA A 99 14.81 -12.05 2.01
N ILE A 100 14.00 -11.18 2.64
CA ILE A 100 12.54 -11.30 2.57
C ILE A 100 12.02 -11.03 1.15
N ARG A 101 12.71 -10.19 0.37
CA ARG A 101 12.33 -9.92 -1.03
C ARG A 101 12.43 -11.18 -1.90
N ASN A 102 13.32 -12.12 -1.56
CA ASN A 102 13.46 -13.38 -2.30
C ASN A 102 12.24 -14.31 -2.14
N TYR A 103 11.35 -14.03 -1.18
CA TYR A 103 10.12 -14.79 -0.95
C TYR A 103 8.87 -14.08 -1.49
N MET A 104 9.02 -13.00 -2.25
CA MET A 104 7.90 -12.22 -2.77
C MET A 104 8.09 -11.92 -4.26
N ILE A 105 7.09 -12.27 -5.06
CA ILE A 105 7.00 -11.88 -6.46
C ILE A 105 5.85 -10.89 -6.59
N SER A 106 6.17 -9.64 -6.94
CA SER A 106 5.17 -8.59 -7.16
C SER A 106 4.79 -8.53 -8.62
N LEU A 107 3.50 -8.68 -8.92
CA LEU A 107 2.98 -8.69 -10.28
C LEU A 107 1.98 -7.54 -10.48
N PRO A 108 1.87 -6.97 -11.70
CA PRO A 108 0.83 -6.01 -12.00
C PRO A 108 -0.56 -6.67 -11.89
N TYR A 109 -1.49 -5.97 -11.25
CA TYR A 109 -2.90 -6.37 -11.20
C TYR A 109 -3.49 -6.43 -12.62
N ASN A 110 -4.32 -7.43 -12.90
CA ASN A 110 -4.92 -7.70 -14.24
C ASN A 110 -3.95 -8.09 -15.36
N ASP A 111 -2.71 -8.46 -15.05
CA ASP A 111 -1.73 -8.94 -16.05
C ASP A 111 -1.64 -10.47 -16.03
N ILE A 112 -2.46 -11.12 -16.87
CA ILE A 112 -2.52 -12.58 -16.99
C ILE A 112 -1.18 -13.15 -17.46
N GLU A 113 -0.54 -12.52 -18.45
CA GLU A 113 0.70 -13.02 -19.04
C GLU A 113 1.84 -13.04 -18.03
N MET A 114 2.00 -11.97 -17.24
CA MET A 114 3.02 -11.92 -16.20
C MET A 114 2.74 -12.93 -15.09
N LEU A 115 1.48 -13.12 -14.71
CA LEU A 115 1.10 -14.13 -13.71
C LEU A 115 1.36 -15.55 -14.22
N GLU A 116 0.99 -15.86 -15.46
CA GLU A 116 1.25 -17.16 -16.06
C GLU A 116 2.74 -17.48 -16.07
N ARG A 117 3.57 -16.53 -16.50
CA ARG A 117 5.04 -16.69 -16.50
C ARG A 117 5.57 -16.96 -15.10
N ALA A 118 5.17 -16.16 -14.11
CA ALA A 118 5.62 -16.33 -12.73
C ALA A 118 5.20 -17.68 -12.15
N VAL A 119 3.96 -18.11 -12.43
CA VAL A 119 3.46 -19.41 -11.98
C VAL A 119 4.22 -20.55 -12.66
N VAL A 120 4.56 -20.45 -13.94
CA VAL A 120 5.34 -21.49 -14.64
C VAL A 120 6.78 -21.55 -14.11
N GLU A 121 7.43 -20.39 -13.94
CA GLU A 121 8.82 -20.29 -13.52
C GLU A 121 9.05 -20.77 -12.08
N HIS A 122 8.08 -20.51 -11.19
CA HIS A 122 8.24 -20.76 -9.75
C HIS A 122 7.25 -21.80 -9.19
N SER A 123 6.58 -22.58 -10.04
CA SER A 123 5.42 -23.41 -9.60
C SER A 123 5.66 -24.29 -8.37
N ASP A 124 6.84 -24.91 -8.25
CA ASP A 124 7.16 -25.81 -7.13
C ASP A 124 7.53 -25.07 -5.83
N GLU A 125 7.72 -23.75 -5.89
CA GLU A 125 8.13 -22.90 -4.77
C GLU A 125 7.03 -21.94 -4.30
N LEU A 126 5.99 -21.73 -5.12
CA LEU A 126 4.89 -20.81 -4.82
C LEU A 126 3.96 -21.38 -3.75
N ALA A 127 4.05 -20.84 -2.53
CA ALA A 127 3.16 -21.20 -1.44
C ALA A 127 1.76 -20.57 -1.57
N ALA A 128 1.68 -19.30 -2.00
CA ALA A 128 0.43 -18.56 -2.04
C ALA A 128 0.41 -17.46 -3.10
N VAL A 129 -0.80 -17.12 -3.56
CA VAL A 129 -1.10 -15.86 -4.25
C VAL A 129 -1.93 -15.00 -3.30
N VAL A 130 -1.43 -13.82 -2.97
CA VAL A 130 -2.13 -12.86 -2.09
C VAL A 130 -2.56 -11.66 -2.93
N MET A 131 -3.84 -11.31 -2.89
CA MET A 131 -4.36 -10.18 -3.65
C MET A 131 -5.58 -9.55 -2.99
N GLU A 132 -5.78 -8.24 -3.16
CA GLU A 132 -7.10 -7.65 -3.01
C GLU A 132 -8.02 -8.18 -4.13
N PRO A 133 -9.19 -8.76 -3.82
CA PRO A 133 -10.11 -9.23 -4.86
C PRO A 133 -10.76 -8.07 -5.62
N ILE A 134 -10.85 -6.89 -5.00
CA ILE A 134 -11.14 -5.62 -5.64
C ILE A 134 -10.08 -4.66 -5.10
N ASN A 135 -9.20 -4.15 -5.96
CA ASN A 135 -8.14 -3.25 -5.52
C ASN A 135 -8.73 -1.88 -5.19
N TYR A 136 -9.06 -1.69 -3.92
CA TYR A 136 -9.62 -0.45 -3.40
C TYR A 136 -8.54 0.53 -3.01
N ASP A 137 -7.32 0.09 -2.74
CA ASP A 137 -6.24 1.00 -2.38
C ASP A 137 -5.88 1.94 -3.55
N ALA A 138 -5.87 1.40 -4.78
CA ALA A 138 -5.66 2.12 -6.03
C ALA A 138 -6.94 2.61 -6.72
N GLY A 139 -8.10 2.55 -6.03
CA GLY A 139 -9.32 3.27 -6.44
C GLY A 139 -10.45 2.45 -7.08
N ALA A 140 -10.82 1.33 -6.46
CA ALA A 140 -11.93 0.48 -6.93
C ALA A 140 -11.67 -0.10 -8.33
N ILE A 141 -10.48 -0.66 -8.51
CA ILE A 141 -10.10 -1.41 -9.71
C ILE A 141 -10.63 -2.84 -9.57
N LEU A 142 -11.56 -3.20 -10.45
CA LEU A 142 -12.09 -4.57 -10.53
C LEU A 142 -11.06 -5.49 -11.22
N PRO A 143 -11.04 -6.78 -10.83
CA PRO A 143 -10.28 -7.75 -11.58
C PRO A 143 -10.96 -8.00 -12.93
N ASP A 144 -10.16 -8.13 -13.99
CA ASP A 144 -10.64 -8.67 -15.25
C ASP A 144 -11.21 -10.09 -14.98
N PRO A 145 -12.40 -10.44 -15.49
CA PRO A 145 -13.00 -11.74 -15.21
C PRO A 145 -12.16 -12.93 -15.68
N ALA A 146 -11.40 -12.80 -16.78
CA ALA A 146 -10.50 -13.85 -17.23
C ALA A 146 -9.27 -13.94 -16.31
N PHE A 147 -8.74 -12.81 -15.84
CA PHE A 147 -7.66 -12.78 -14.85
C PHE A 147 -8.06 -13.47 -13.55
N LEU A 148 -9.21 -13.13 -12.98
CA LEU A 148 -9.65 -13.73 -11.71
C LEU A 148 -9.88 -15.24 -11.82
N ARG A 149 -10.49 -15.68 -12.93
CA ARG A 149 -10.66 -17.12 -13.21
C ARG A 149 -9.32 -17.82 -13.34
N PHE A 150 -8.40 -17.24 -14.10
CA PHE A 150 -7.05 -17.78 -14.29
C PHE A 150 -6.33 -17.94 -12.94
N VAL A 151 -6.34 -16.91 -12.09
CA VAL A 151 -5.77 -16.97 -10.73
C VAL A 151 -6.35 -18.14 -9.94
N ARG A 152 -7.69 -18.27 -9.90
CA ARG A 152 -8.34 -19.32 -9.11
C ARG A 152 -8.06 -20.71 -9.66
N ASP A 153 -8.11 -20.89 -10.97
CA ASP A 153 -7.91 -22.18 -11.61
C ASP A 153 -6.46 -22.65 -11.45
N GLU A 154 -5.49 -21.78 -11.70
CA GLU A 154 -4.07 -22.12 -11.56
C GLU A 154 -3.67 -22.39 -10.12
N THR A 155 -4.15 -21.59 -9.16
CA THR A 155 -3.86 -21.83 -7.75
C THR A 155 -4.41 -23.18 -7.29
N ARG A 156 -5.67 -23.50 -7.65
CA ARG A 156 -6.29 -24.78 -7.32
C ARG A 156 -5.58 -25.95 -7.97
N ARG A 157 -5.25 -25.86 -9.26
CA ARG A 157 -4.61 -26.92 -10.03
C ARG A 157 -3.24 -27.30 -9.48
N ARG A 158 -2.51 -26.33 -8.94
CA ARG A 158 -1.13 -26.51 -8.46
C ARG A 158 -1.01 -26.65 -6.94
N GLY A 159 -2.12 -26.53 -6.21
CA GLY A 159 -2.10 -26.56 -4.74
C GLY A 159 -1.50 -25.30 -4.10
N ILE A 160 -1.48 -24.18 -4.83
CA ILE A 160 -1.06 -22.87 -4.32
C ILE A 160 -2.24 -22.27 -3.55
N VAL A 161 -1.99 -21.71 -2.37
CA VAL A 161 -3.05 -21.09 -1.55
C VAL A 161 -3.45 -19.75 -2.15
N LEU A 162 -4.72 -19.59 -2.56
CA LEU A 162 -5.27 -18.28 -2.91
C LEU A 162 -5.74 -17.57 -1.64
N ILE A 163 -5.19 -16.39 -1.38
CA ILE A 163 -5.55 -15.53 -0.26
C ILE A 163 -6.16 -14.24 -0.80
N PHE A 164 -7.44 -14.00 -0.48
CA PHE A 164 -8.03 -12.67 -0.69
C PHE A 164 -7.79 -11.80 0.53
N ASP A 165 -7.10 -10.68 0.31
CA ASP A 165 -7.08 -9.58 1.27
C ASP A 165 -8.38 -8.78 1.16
N GLU A 166 -9.34 -9.12 2.02
CA GLU A 166 -10.63 -8.44 2.10
C GLU A 166 -10.67 -7.41 3.23
N ILE A 167 -9.51 -6.91 3.70
CA ILE A 167 -9.49 -5.87 4.74
C ILE A 167 -10.20 -4.60 4.26
N LEU A 168 -10.06 -4.23 2.98
CA LEU A 168 -10.77 -3.11 2.37
C LEU A 168 -12.11 -3.50 1.75
N SER A 169 -12.17 -4.64 1.07
CA SER A 169 -13.35 -5.05 0.30
C SER A 169 -14.43 -5.73 1.13
N GLY A 170 -14.07 -6.28 2.28
CA GLY A 170 -14.98 -6.94 3.21
C GLY A 170 -16.18 -6.07 3.54
N TYR A 171 -17.36 -6.65 3.38
CA TYR A 171 -18.66 -6.01 3.63
C TYR A 171 -18.97 -4.77 2.79
N ARG A 172 -18.19 -4.48 1.74
CA ARG A 172 -18.36 -3.24 0.96
C ARG A 172 -19.33 -3.35 -0.21
N THR A 173 -19.43 -4.55 -0.76
CA THR A 173 -20.32 -4.94 -1.87
C THR A 173 -21.58 -5.65 -1.39
N GLY A 174 -21.54 -6.23 -0.19
CA GLY A 174 -22.61 -7.04 0.40
C GLY A 174 -22.13 -7.83 1.62
N LEU A 175 -23.02 -8.58 2.26
CA LEU A 175 -22.67 -9.47 3.38
C LEU A 175 -21.68 -10.57 2.98
N ASP A 176 -21.76 -11.02 1.72
CA ASP A 176 -20.89 -12.07 1.18
C ASP A 176 -19.51 -11.56 0.72
N CYS A 177 -19.17 -10.30 1.08
CA CYS A 177 -17.90 -9.64 0.76
C CYS A 177 -17.63 -9.59 -0.76
N ALA A 178 -16.38 -9.31 -1.17
CA ALA A 178 -16.03 -9.30 -2.59
C ALA A 178 -16.00 -10.70 -3.18
N GLN A 179 -15.62 -11.73 -2.42
CA GLN A 179 -15.66 -13.11 -2.90
C GLN A 179 -17.06 -13.54 -3.38
N GLY A 180 -18.12 -13.19 -2.64
CA GLY A 180 -19.50 -13.45 -3.04
C GLY A 180 -19.91 -12.61 -4.24
N TYR A 181 -19.55 -11.32 -4.24
CA TYR A 181 -19.81 -10.40 -5.35
C TYR A 181 -19.17 -10.85 -6.67
N LEU A 182 -17.94 -11.38 -6.61
CA LEU A 182 -17.18 -11.84 -7.77
C LEU A 182 -17.45 -13.31 -8.13
N GLY A 183 -18.14 -14.05 -7.26
CA GLY A 183 -18.41 -15.48 -7.45
C GLY A 183 -17.16 -16.37 -7.38
N VAL A 184 -16.10 -15.93 -6.70
CA VAL A 184 -14.83 -16.67 -6.59
C VAL A 184 -14.44 -16.81 -5.12
N THR A 185 -14.37 -18.05 -4.64
CA THR A 185 -13.98 -18.36 -3.26
C THR A 185 -12.47 -18.62 -3.15
N PRO A 186 -11.73 -17.87 -2.33
CA PRO A 186 -10.32 -18.12 -2.05
C PRO A 186 -10.14 -19.29 -1.07
N ASP A 187 -8.91 -19.74 -0.86
CA ASP A 187 -8.61 -20.76 0.14
C ASP A 187 -8.54 -20.14 1.55
N LEU A 188 -8.11 -18.88 1.64
CA LEU A 188 -8.16 -18.03 2.82
C LEU A 188 -8.64 -16.61 2.47
N SER A 189 -9.27 -15.95 3.44
CA SER A 189 -9.60 -14.52 3.39
C SER A 189 -9.11 -13.84 4.66
N THR A 190 -8.66 -12.59 4.53
CA THR A 190 -8.47 -11.70 5.67
C THR A 190 -9.55 -10.64 5.68
N LEU A 191 -10.07 -10.31 6.86
CA LEU A 191 -11.05 -9.25 7.08
C LEU A 191 -10.51 -8.30 8.15
N GLY A 192 -10.94 -7.06 8.07
CA GLY A 192 -10.63 -6.01 9.04
C GLY A 192 -11.59 -4.86 8.86
N LYS A 193 -11.19 -3.66 9.28
CA LYS A 193 -11.94 -2.40 9.08
C LYS A 193 -13.43 -2.53 9.45
N ALA A 194 -14.29 -2.78 8.47
CA ALA A 194 -15.74 -2.87 8.65
C ALA A 194 -16.17 -4.00 9.60
N VAL A 195 -15.39 -5.10 9.68
CA VAL A 195 -15.73 -6.31 10.45
C VAL A 195 -16.09 -6.06 11.92
N ALA A 196 -15.61 -4.96 12.52
CA ALA A 196 -15.94 -4.57 13.89
C ALA A 196 -16.38 -3.10 14.02
N GLY A 197 -16.91 -2.50 12.95
CA GLY A 197 -17.55 -1.18 13.01
C GLY A 197 -16.65 -0.05 13.53
N GLY A 198 -15.32 -0.15 13.38
CA GLY A 198 -14.36 0.84 13.87
C GLY A 198 -13.62 0.45 15.15
N VAL A 199 -13.91 -0.71 15.75
CA VAL A 199 -13.12 -1.28 16.85
C VAL A 199 -11.94 -2.09 16.26
N PRO A 200 -10.75 -2.10 16.87
CA PRO A 200 -9.60 -2.85 16.35
C PRO A 200 -9.87 -4.37 16.36
N LEU A 201 -10.22 -4.92 15.20
CA LEU A 201 -10.35 -6.36 14.95
C LEU A 201 -9.87 -6.67 13.54
N SER A 202 -9.08 -7.73 13.43
CA SER A 202 -8.80 -8.43 12.18
C SER A 202 -9.17 -9.89 12.32
N VAL A 203 -9.57 -10.50 11.22
CA VAL A 203 -9.97 -11.90 11.13
C VAL A 203 -9.23 -12.50 9.94
N PHE A 204 -8.78 -13.74 10.06
CA PHE A 204 -8.44 -14.54 8.89
C PHE A 204 -9.12 -15.90 9.04
N GLY A 205 -9.57 -16.45 7.92
CA GLY A 205 -10.33 -17.69 7.90
C GLY A 205 -10.39 -18.27 6.50
N GLY A 206 -10.85 -19.50 6.37
CA GLY A 206 -11.00 -20.16 5.07
C GLY A 206 -11.15 -21.66 5.21
N SER A 207 -10.53 -22.41 4.31
CA SER A 207 -10.71 -23.86 4.26
C SER A 207 -10.33 -24.54 5.59
N ALA A 208 -11.14 -25.51 6.02
CA ALA A 208 -10.91 -26.24 7.26
C ALA A 208 -9.57 -26.99 7.27
N GLY A 209 -9.06 -27.39 6.09
CA GLY A 209 -7.74 -28.00 5.96
C GLY A 209 -6.64 -27.05 6.41
N LEU A 210 -6.62 -25.82 5.88
CA LEU A 210 -5.63 -24.81 6.26
C LEU A 210 -5.81 -24.34 7.70
N MET A 211 -7.06 -24.13 8.15
CA MET A 211 -7.31 -23.66 9.52
C MET A 211 -6.92 -24.68 10.60
N ARG A 212 -6.87 -25.98 10.28
CA ARG A 212 -6.36 -27.02 11.19
C ARG A 212 -4.84 -26.99 11.37
N GLU A 213 -4.10 -26.30 10.51
CA GLU A 213 -2.65 -26.12 10.69
C GLU A 213 -2.31 -25.13 11.81
N ILE A 214 -3.29 -24.38 12.31
CA ILE A 214 -3.10 -23.42 13.40
C ILE A 214 -3.12 -24.15 14.75
N ALA A 215 -2.19 -23.78 15.63
CA ALA A 215 -2.15 -24.29 17.00
C ALA A 215 -3.49 -24.01 17.73
N PRO A 216 -4.00 -24.96 18.55
CA PRO A 216 -3.31 -26.15 19.05
C PRO A 216 -3.46 -27.41 18.16
N LEU A 217 -4.20 -27.35 17.05
CA LEU A 217 -4.42 -28.52 16.19
C LEU A 217 -3.23 -28.80 15.28
N GLY A 218 -2.58 -27.75 14.80
CA GLY A 218 -1.42 -27.85 13.91
C GLY A 218 -0.20 -27.10 14.42
N ARG A 219 0.77 -26.92 13.53
CA ARG A 219 2.11 -26.41 13.85
C ARG A 219 2.25 -24.88 13.81
N ALA A 220 1.35 -24.18 13.13
CA ALA A 220 1.44 -22.73 12.97
C ALA A 220 0.97 -22.03 14.24
N VAL A 221 1.91 -21.39 14.94
CA VAL A 221 1.62 -20.65 16.16
C VAL A 221 0.99 -19.30 15.81
N HIS A 222 -0.23 -19.07 16.30
CA HIS A 222 -0.90 -17.78 16.24
C HIS A 222 -1.31 -17.36 17.64
N THR A 223 -0.76 -16.26 18.14
CA THR A 223 -1.04 -15.73 19.48
C THR A 223 -1.22 -14.22 19.42
N GLY A 224 -1.93 -13.67 20.40
CA GLY A 224 -2.08 -12.23 20.57
C GLY A 224 -2.91 -11.94 21.81
N THR A 225 -2.40 -11.06 22.67
CA THR A 225 -3.01 -10.74 23.98
C THR A 225 -4.45 -10.26 23.87
N TYR A 226 -4.77 -9.53 22.80
CA TYR A 226 -6.09 -8.96 22.55
C TYR A 226 -6.91 -9.73 21.51
N ASN A 227 -6.45 -10.89 21.05
CA ASN A 227 -7.19 -11.69 20.09
C ASN A 227 -8.52 -12.14 20.72
N ALA A 228 -9.62 -11.94 20.01
CA ALA A 228 -10.98 -12.25 20.46
C ALA A 228 -11.37 -11.58 21.80
N HIS A 229 -10.81 -10.40 22.10
CA HIS A 229 -11.22 -9.64 23.29
C HIS A 229 -12.71 -9.29 23.21
N LEU A 230 -13.44 -9.41 24.33
CA LEU A 230 -14.91 -9.32 24.37
C LEU A 230 -15.46 -8.07 23.67
N ILE A 231 -14.87 -6.89 23.90
CA ILE A 231 -15.30 -5.63 23.27
C ILE A 231 -15.25 -5.70 21.74
N GLN A 232 -14.23 -6.32 21.17
CA GLN A 232 -14.08 -6.47 19.71
C GLN A 232 -15.13 -7.41 19.14
N MET A 233 -15.40 -8.52 19.84
CA MET A 233 -16.42 -9.49 19.44
C MET A 233 -17.83 -8.90 19.50
N LEU A 234 -18.15 -8.15 20.57
CA LEU A 234 -19.44 -7.47 20.68
C LEU A 234 -19.63 -6.41 19.59
N ALA A 235 -18.58 -5.66 19.26
CA ALA A 235 -18.63 -4.68 18.17
C ALA A 235 -18.83 -5.34 16.80
N ALA A 236 -18.19 -6.48 16.56
CA ALA A 236 -18.38 -7.26 15.34
C ALA A 236 -19.80 -7.81 15.21
N LEU A 237 -20.34 -8.40 16.28
CA LEU A 237 -21.73 -8.88 16.30
C LEU A 237 -22.73 -7.74 16.06
N ALA A 238 -22.56 -6.60 16.74
CA ALA A 238 -23.41 -5.43 16.55
C ALA A 238 -23.34 -4.86 15.12
N PHE A 239 -22.16 -4.90 14.49
CA PHE A 239 -22.02 -4.53 13.08
C PHE A 239 -22.79 -5.50 12.17
N LEU A 240 -22.63 -6.81 12.37
CA LEU A 240 -23.33 -7.83 11.57
C LEU A 240 -24.86 -7.71 11.72
N ASP A 241 -25.37 -7.57 12.95
CA ASP A 241 -26.80 -7.36 13.21
C ASP A 241 -27.35 -6.14 12.44
N ALA A 242 -26.57 -5.06 12.37
CA ALA A 242 -26.95 -3.86 11.62
C ALA A 242 -26.86 -4.07 10.09
N ALA A 243 -25.81 -4.75 9.61
CA ALA A 243 -25.57 -5.00 8.19
C ALA A 243 -26.55 -6.02 7.59
N GLU A 244 -27.08 -6.93 8.41
CA GLU A 244 -28.10 -7.92 8.05
C GLU A 244 -29.50 -7.33 7.87
N ALA A 245 -29.72 -6.09 8.33
CA ALA A 245 -31.01 -5.42 8.13
C ALA A 245 -31.34 -5.35 6.61
N PRO A 246 -32.55 -5.77 6.18
CA PRO A 246 -32.86 -5.90 4.75
C PRO A 246 -32.68 -4.63 3.92
N ALA A 247 -32.80 -3.46 4.55
CA ALA A 247 -32.64 -2.16 3.89
C ALA A 247 -31.19 -1.66 3.83
N PHE A 248 -30.26 -2.24 4.61
CA PHE A 248 -28.90 -1.71 4.80
C PHE A 248 -28.15 -1.57 3.47
N TYR A 249 -27.92 -2.69 2.77
CA TYR A 249 -27.19 -2.70 1.51
C TYR A 249 -27.95 -2.02 0.37
N PRO A 250 -29.25 -2.27 0.14
CA PRO A 250 -30.00 -1.56 -0.89
C PRO A 250 -29.90 -0.03 -0.77
N GLN A 251 -30.02 0.51 0.45
CA GLN A 251 -29.90 1.95 0.68
C GLN A 251 -28.46 2.44 0.50
N LEU A 252 -27.48 1.74 1.08
CA LEU A 252 -26.07 2.10 0.98
C LEU A 252 -25.59 2.14 -0.48
N LEU A 253 -25.96 1.14 -1.28
CA LEU A 253 -25.57 1.03 -2.68
C LEU A 253 -26.28 2.07 -3.56
N ALA A 254 -27.58 2.32 -3.32
CA ALA A 254 -28.31 3.37 -4.02
C ALA A 254 -27.71 4.77 -3.75
N ASN A 255 -27.29 5.03 -2.50
CA ASN A 255 -26.63 6.29 -2.15
C ASN A 255 -25.22 6.39 -2.73
N SER A 256 -24.50 5.26 -2.86
CA SER A 256 -23.21 5.21 -3.56
C SER A 256 -23.36 5.61 -5.03
N ASP A 257 -24.34 5.01 -5.72
CA ASP A 257 -24.60 5.30 -7.14
C ASP A 257 -25.03 6.76 -7.36
N ARG A 258 -25.92 7.26 -6.50
CA ARG A 258 -26.36 8.67 -6.53
C ARG A 258 -25.19 9.64 -6.34
N LEU A 259 -24.34 9.38 -5.34
CA LEU A 259 -23.17 10.21 -5.05
C LEU A 259 -22.20 10.21 -6.24
N CYS A 260 -21.80 9.03 -6.73
CA CYS A 260 -20.78 8.91 -7.77
C CYS A 260 -21.28 9.46 -9.11
N THR A 261 -22.55 9.23 -9.46
CA THR A 261 -23.17 9.83 -10.65
C THR A 261 -23.26 11.35 -10.52
N GLY A 262 -23.57 11.87 -9.33
CA GLY A 262 -23.57 13.31 -9.05
C GLY A 262 -22.18 13.94 -9.15
N LEU A 263 -21.16 13.32 -8.56
CA LEU A 263 -19.76 13.77 -8.66
C LEU A 263 -19.28 13.79 -10.10
N ARG A 264 -19.54 12.73 -10.88
CA ARG A 264 -19.21 12.69 -12.31
C ARG A 264 -19.83 13.87 -13.06
N ARG A 265 -21.13 14.11 -12.88
CA ARG A 265 -21.83 15.25 -13.51
C ARG A 265 -21.23 16.59 -13.09
N ALA A 266 -20.88 16.75 -11.81
CA ALA A 266 -20.25 17.96 -11.30
C ALA A 266 -18.90 18.26 -12.00
N PHE A 267 -18.07 17.23 -12.18
CA PHE A 267 -16.80 17.37 -12.91
C PHE A 267 -17.00 17.64 -14.40
N ASP A 268 -17.93 16.92 -15.04
CA ASP A 268 -18.28 17.11 -16.46
C ASP A 268 -18.77 18.55 -16.73
N CYS A 269 -19.69 19.07 -15.89
CA CYS A 269 -20.19 20.44 -16.02
C CYS A 269 -19.11 21.51 -15.79
N ALA A 270 -18.12 21.23 -14.95
CA ALA A 270 -16.98 22.11 -14.71
C ALA A 270 -15.88 21.98 -15.78
N GLY A 271 -15.97 20.99 -16.68
CA GLY A 271 -14.94 20.70 -17.67
C GLY A 271 -13.64 20.18 -17.06
N LEU A 272 -13.68 19.55 -15.88
CA LEU A 272 -12.51 18.97 -15.24
C LEU A 272 -12.26 17.54 -15.74
N PRO A 273 -11.04 17.19 -16.16
CA PRO A 273 -10.70 15.81 -16.54
C PRO A 273 -10.62 14.94 -15.28
N VAL A 274 -11.74 14.32 -14.89
CA VAL A 274 -11.80 13.44 -13.72
C VAL A 274 -12.56 12.16 -14.07
N ARG A 275 -11.88 11.01 -13.94
CA ARG A 275 -12.56 9.72 -13.98
C ARG A 275 -13.10 9.36 -12.59
N VAL A 276 -14.41 9.27 -12.46
CA VAL A 276 -15.07 8.71 -11.27
C VAL A 276 -15.37 7.23 -11.50
N GLN A 277 -14.85 6.36 -10.62
CA GLN A 277 -15.01 4.91 -10.70
C GLN A 277 -15.42 4.36 -9.34
N TRP A 278 -16.38 3.44 -9.29
CA TRP A 278 -16.89 2.92 -8.03
C TRP A 278 -17.35 1.48 -8.12
N THR A 279 -17.32 0.79 -6.98
CA THR A 279 -17.90 -0.54 -6.79
C THR A 279 -18.29 -0.67 -5.32
N GLY A 280 -19.53 -1.10 -5.07
CA GLY A 280 -20.07 -1.09 -3.71
C GLY A 280 -20.13 0.32 -3.13
N ALA A 281 -19.86 0.47 -1.83
CA ALA A 281 -19.83 1.78 -1.16
C ALA A 281 -18.42 2.44 -1.12
N ARG A 282 -17.63 2.25 -2.18
CA ARG A 282 -16.28 2.82 -2.35
C ARG A 282 -16.12 3.33 -3.77
N PHE A 283 -15.38 4.42 -3.90
CA PHE A 283 -15.17 5.09 -5.16
C PHE A 283 -13.82 5.80 -5.23
N ALA A 284 -13.41 6.16 -6.43
CA ALA A 284 -12.21 6.92 -6.75
C ALA A 284 -12.54 8.13 -7.61
N MET A 285 -11.71 9.16 -7.51
CA MET A 285 -11.72 10.34 -8.36
C MET A 285 -10.33 10.51 -8.95
N TYR A 286 -10.11 10.00 -10.16
CA TYR A 286 -8.82 10.10 -10.83
C TYR A 286 -8.73 11.43 -11.60
N PHE A 287 -8.23 12.46 -10.91
CA PHE A 287 -8.01 13.79 -11.49
C PHE A 287 -6.91 13.75 -12.54
N GLY A 288 -7.06 14.55 -13.61
CA GLY A 288 -6.13 14.62 -14.73
C GLY A 288 -6.27 13.47 -15.73
N LEU A 289 -7.21 12.54 -15.53
CA LEU A 289 -7.48 11.45 -16.45
C LEU A 289 -8.72 11.74 -17.29
N ASP A 290 -8.75 11.19 -18.50
CA ASP A 290 -9.92 11.23 -19.37
C ASP A 290 -11.14 10.60 -18.65
N PRO A 291 -12.26 11.33 -18.48
CA PRO A 291 -13.48 10.80 -17.88
C PRO A 291 -14.01 9.52 -18.55
N ALA A 292 -13.73 9.35 -19.85
CA ALA A 292 -14.12 8.17 -20.61
C ALA A 292 -13.17 6.98 -20.41
N SER A 293 -11.93 7.20 -19.94
CA SER A 293 -10.96 6.12 -19.72
C SER A 293 -11.36 5.21 -18.56
N GLU A 294 -11.03 3.93 -18.66
CA GLU A 294 -11.16 2.97 -17.57
C GLU A 294 -9.82 2.76 -16.89
N VAL A 295 -9.81 2.79 -15.55
CA VAL A 295 -8.62 2.52 -14.75
C VAL A 295 -8.67 1.08 -14.29
N THR A 296 -7.84 0.23 -14.91
CA THR A 296 -7.81 -1.22 -14.72
C THR A 296 -6.55 -1.73 -14.01
N ASN A 297 -5.58 -0.86 -13.74
CA ASN A 297 -4.37 -1.21 -13.00
C ASN A 297 -3.75 0.00 -12.27
N TRP A 298 -2.80 -0.30 -11.37
CA TRP A 298 -2.13 0.72 -10.56
C TRP A 298 -1.36 1.76 -11.39
N ARG A 299 -0.74 1.39 -12.52
CA ARG A 299 0.05 2.36 -13.32
C ARG A 299 -0.85 3.45 -13.90
N GLN A 300 -2.04 3.09 -14.36
CA GLN A 300 -3.05 4.06 -14.79
C GLN A 300 -3.53 4.92 -13.62
N ALA A 301 -3.85 4.32 -12.47
CA ALA A 301 -4.25 5.05 -11.26
C ALA A 301 -3.17 6.06 -10.79
N SER A 302 -1.89 5.69 -10.94
CA SER A 302 -0.75 6.51 -10.53
C SER A 302 -0.54 7.77 -11.39
N ALA A 303 -1.19 7.84 -12.56
CA ALA A 303 -1.16 9.02 -13.43
C ALA A 303 -2.04 10.19 -12.92
N LEU A 304 -2.71 10.01 -11.77
CA LEU A 304 -3.54 11.03 -11.14
C LEU A 304 -2.76 12.35 -10.91
N SER A 305 -3.39 13.48 -11.23
CA SER A 305 -2.90 14.83 -10.90
C SER A 305 -3.14 15.15 -9.43
N TRP A 306 -2.09 14.99 -8.61
CA TRP A 306 -2.11 15.37 -7.20
C TRP A 306 -2.42 16.85 -6.98
N PRO A 307 -1.87 17.81 -7.76
CA PRO A 307 -2.24 19.21 -7.64
C PRO A 307 -3.75 19.47 -7.79
N MET A 308 -4.39 18.88 -8.80
CA MET A 308 -5.83 19.01 -9.01
C MET A 308 -6.64 18.38 -7.86
N MET A 309 -6.28 17.17 -7.42
CA MET A 309 -6.93 16.50 -6.28
C MET A 309 -6.83 17.36 -5.01
N ILE A 310 -5.65 17.90 -4.71
CA ILE A 310 -5.42 18.75 -3.53
C ILE A 310 -6.23 20.05 -3.65
N ALA A 311 -6.27 20.68 -4.83
CA ALA A 311 -7.08 21.87 -5.06
C ALA A 311 -8.58 21.60 -4.82
N PHE A 312 -9.09 20.49 -5.36
CA PHE A 312 -10.48 20.07 -5.12
C PHE A 312 -10.76 19.78 -3.65
N CYS A 313 -9.88 19.05 -2.96
CA CYS A 313 -10.03 18.79 -1.52
C CYS A 313 -10.10 20.07 -0.70
N ARG A 314 -9.27 21.08 -1.02
CA ARG A 314 -9.29 22.39 -0.36
C ARG A 314 -10.62 23.12 -0.57
N GLU A 315 -11.15 23.11 -1.79
CA GLU A 315 -12.45 23.70 -2.08
C GLU A 315 -13.61 22.98 -1.38
N MET A 316 -13.53 21.65 -1.24
CA MET A 316 -14.47 20.86 -0.47
C MET A 316 -14.41 21.19 1.03
N TYR A 317 -13.20 21.33 1.59
CA TYR A 317 -13.02 21.74 2.98
C TYR A 317 -13.62 23.13 3.25
N ALA A 318 -13.41 24.09 2.35
CA ALA A 318 -13.99 25.43 2.45
C ALA A 318 -15.53 25.42 2.44
N ARG A 319 -16.14 24.36 1.87
CA ARG A 319 -17.59 24.11 1.84
C ARG A 319 -18.04 23.12 2.92
N GLY A 320 -17.18 22.82 3.90
CA GLY A 320 -17.52 21.97 5.03
C GLY A 320 -17.72 20.50 4.69
N VAL A 321 -17.09 19.99 3.62
CA VAL A 321 -17.06 18.56 3.31
C VAL A 321 -15.63 18.06 3.41
N TYR A 322 -15.41 17.09 4.30
CA TYR A 322 -14.11 16.43 4.41
C TYR A 322 -13.98 15.33 3.34
N VAL A 323 -12.98 15.48 2.47
CA VAL A 323 -12.51 14.45 1.54
C VAL A 323 -10.99 14.40 1.60
N ASN A 324 -10.44 13.21 1.80
CA ASN A 324 -8.99 13.03 1.89
C ASN A 324 -8.34 13.02 0.50
N PRO A 325 -7.12 13.58 0.33
CA PRO A 325 -6.37 13.44 -0.92
C PRO A 325 -5.81 12.02 -1.02
N ALA A 326 -6.55 11.11 -1.65
CA ALA A 326 -6.16 9.71 -1.85
C ALA A 326 -6.78 9.16 -3.14
N TRP A 327 -6.33 7.99 -3.58
CA TRP A 327 -6.93 7.27 -4.71
C TRP A 327 -8.33 6.74 -4.41
N HIS A 328 -8.73 6.70 -3.14
CA HIS A 328 -9.93 6.01 -2.72
C HIS A 328 -10.71 6.77 -1.65
N HIS A 329 -12.03 6.64 -1.74
CA HIS A 329 -13.00 7.24 -0.85
C HIS A 329 -14.13 6.24 -0.59
N GLY A 330 -14.98 6.52 0.39
CA GLY A 330 -16.15 5.71 0.66
C GLY A 330 -17.21 6.50 1.41
N LEU A 331 -18.43 5.97 1.37
CA LEU A 331 -19.54 6.44 2.19
C LEU A 331 -19.88 5.42 3.28
N SER A 332 -20.57 5.90 4.30
CA SER A 332 -21.13 5.06 5.36
C SER A 332 -22.65 4.94 5.20
N ALA A 333 -23.25 3.99 5.94
CA ALA A 333 -24.71 3.82 5.98
C ALA A 333 -25.45 5.04 6.57
N ALA A 334 -24.74 5.99 7.19
CA ALA A 334 -25.32 7.22 7.70
C ALA A 334 -25.67 8.25 6.60
N PHE A 335 -25.15 8.06 5.38
CA PHE A 335 -25.49 8.93 4.26
C PHE A 335 -26.95 8.71 3.89
N THR A 336 -27.78 9.72 4.11
CA THR A 336 -29.15 9.78 3.60
C THR A 336 -29.15 10.40 2.19
N PRO A 337 -30.23 10.23 1.39
CA PRO A 337 -30.34 10.88 0.09
C PRO A 337 -30.12 12.40 0.16
N ALA A 338 -30.62 13.06 1.20
CA ALA A 338 -30.43 14.49 1.42
C ALA A 338 -28.97 14.87 1.69
N ILE A 339 -28.23 14.06 2.48
CA ILE A 339 -26.80 14.28 2.70
C ILE A 339 -26.03 14.11 1.39
N VAL A 340 -26.36 13.07 0.61
CA VAL A 340 -25.74 12.83 -0.71
C VAL A 340 -25.93 14.04 -1.62
N ASP A 341 -27.15 14.57 -1.72
CA ASP A 341 -27.44 15.74 -2.56
C ASP A 341 -26.64 16.97 -2.14
N GLN A 342 -26.57 17.25 -0.83
CA GLN A 342 -25.77 18.37 -0.32
C GLN A 342 -24.28 18.22 -0.64
N VAL A 343 -23.74 16.99 -0.57
CA VAL A 343 -22.34 16.73 -0.93
C VAL A 343 -22.12 16.95 -2.43
N VAL A 344 -23.05 16.51 -3.28
CA VAL A 344 -22.96 16.68 -4.74
C VAL A 344 -23.04 18.17 -5.13
N GLU A 345 -23.95 18.93 -4.52
CA GLU A 345 -24.07 20.38 -4.76
C GLU A 345 -22.76 21.10 -4.41
N ARG A 346 -22.21 20.83 -3.23
CA ARG A 346 -20.93 21.41 -2.79
C ARG A 346 -19.76 20.97 -3.67
N ALA A 347 -19.77 19.73 -4.16
CA ALA A 347 -18.78 19.24 -5.10
C ALA A 347 -18.85 19.95 -6.45
N ALA A 348 -20.05 20.30 -6.93
CA ALA A 348 -20.23 21.08 -8.14
C ALA A 348 -19.63 22.49 -7.98
N ASP A 349 -19.92 23.16 -6.86
CA ASP A 349 -19.35 24.48 -6.56
C ASP A 349 -17.83 24.45 -6.39
N ALA A 350 -17.30 23.37 -5.81
CA ALA A 350 -15.87 23.14 -5.67
C ALA A 350 -15.20 22.90 -7.02
N ALA A 351 -15.76 22.03 -7.85
CA ALA A 351 -15.27 21.73 -9.20
C ALA A 351 -15.24 23.00 -10.06
N ALA A 352 -16.30 23.81 -10.03
CA ALA A 352 -16.34 25.08 -10.77
C ALA A 352 -15.28 26.09 -10.28
N ALA A 353 -14.95 26.09 -8.98
CA ALA A 353 -13.90 26.95 -8.44
C ALA A 353 -12.50 26.50 -8.89
N VAL A 354 -12.22 25.20 -8.86
CA VAL A 354 -10.95 24.63 -9.37
C VAL A 354 -10.78 24.94 -10.86
N ALA A 355 -11.84 24.78 -11.65
CA ALA A 355 -11.81 25.09 -13.08
C ALA A 355 -11.49 26.57 -13.35
N ARG A 356 -12.11 27.51 -12.60
CA ARG A 356 -11.80 28.95 -12.72
C ARG A 356 -10.36 29.29 -12.30
N ALA A 357 -9.79 28.56 -11.35
CA ALA A 357 -8.41 28.76 -10.91
C ALA A 357 -7.37 28.25 -11.91
N GLY A 358 -7.76 27.45 -12.90
CA GLY A 358 -6.86 26.95 -13.95
C GLY A 358 -5.78 25.99 -13.43
N VAL A 359 -6.07 25.23 -12.38
CA VAL A 359 -5.15 24.22 -11.85
C VAL A 359 -5.12 23.03 -12.81
N ALA A 360 -3.97 22.79 -13.44
CA ALA A 360 -3.69 21.65 -14.31
C ALA A 360 -3.03 20.50 -13.52
#